data_AF-Q28U62-F1
#
_entry.id   AF-Q28U62-F1
#
_cell.length_a   1.000
_cell.length_b   1.000
_cell.length_c   1.000
_cell.angle_alpha   90.00
_cell.angle_beta   90.00
_cell.angle_gamma   90.00
#
_symmetry.space_group_name_H-M   'P 1'
#
loop_
_entity.id
_entity.type
_entity.pdbx_description
1 polymer ?
#
loop_
_entity_poly.entity_id
_entity_poly.type
_entity_poly.pdbx_seq_one_letter_code
_entity_poly.pdbx_strand_id
1 'polypeptide(L)'
;MGAAAIAYAEAIARRRAFRLPGYTTLAECGFDGDYVSPIQLSSGALRGPMLISKDWLDAPSARANRQALSSIGYLPEMPFNRVLDRALEIAGLTRASIYIAPVFCLLPPRRSFALPLSAAKASFEAVVAHEIMGRVPVAAGQDAARVLRACGVAHVETIHPSARGHTFEHRAQLIAAALRGVQEQR
;
A
#
# COMPACT_ATOMS: atom_id res chain seq x y z
N MET A 1 23.11 5.87 -8.67
CA MET A 1 21.86 5.30 -8.12
C MET A 1 21.14 4.55 -9.24
N GLY A 2 20.58 3.38 -8.98
CA GLY A 2 19.79 2.65 -10.00
C GLY A 2 18.46 3.35 -10.31
N ALA A 3 17.88 3.09 -11.49
CA ALA A 3 16.64 3.73 -11.95
C ALA A 3 15.48 3.65 -10.93
N ALA A 4 15.32 2.50 -10.25
CA ALA A 4 14.32 2.31 -9.21
C ALA A 4 14.52 3.24 -7.99
N ALA A 5 15.77 3.50 -7.60
CA ALA A 5 16.06 4.40 -6.48
C ALA A 5 15.77 5.87 -6.83
N ILE A 6 16.03 6.27 -8.09
CA ILE A 6 15.68 7.61 -8.59
C ILE A 6 14.15 7.78 -8.60
N ALA A 7 13.42 6.82 -9.17
CA ALA A 7 11.97 6.83 -9.18
C ALA A 7 11.37 6.87 -7.77
N TYR A 8 11.97 6.14 -6.82
CA TYR A 8 11.54 6.16 -5.42
C TYR A 8 11.77 7.51 -4.74
N ALA A 9 12.95 8.12 -4.94
CA ALA A 9 13.23 9.46 -4.41
C ALA A 9 12.25 10.50 -4.97
N GLU A 10 11.92 10.39 -6.26
CA GLU A 10 10.91 11.24 -6.90
C GLU A 10 9.51 11.01 -6.29
N ALA A 11 9.12 9.77 -6.05
CA ALA A 11 7.85 9.44 -5.40
C ALA A 11 7.74 10.04 -3.99
N ILE A 12 8.84 10.04 -3.21
CA ILE A 12 8.89 10.69 -1.89
C ILE A 12 8.68 12.21 -2.02
N ALA A 13 9.39 12.86 -2.95
CA ALA A 13 9.23 14.29 -3.20
C ALA A 13 7.80 14.65 -3.61
N ARG A 14 7.21 13.84 -4.50
CA ARG A 14 5.82 13.98 -4.95
C ARG A 14 4.83 13.78 -3.82
N ARG A 15 5.02 12.78 -2.97
CA ARG A 15 4.21 12.57 -1.76
C ARG A 15 4.27 13.79 -0.83
N ARG A 16 5.46 14.36 -0.62
CA ARG A 16 5.65 15.57 0.18
C ARG A 16 4.95 16.79 -0.40
N ALA A 17 4.86 16.90 -1.73
CA ALA A 17 4.18 17.99 -2.44
C ALA A 17 2.66 17.78 -2.58
N PHE A 18 2.18 16.54 -2.64
CA PHE A 18 0.78 16.23 -2.95
C PHE A 18 -0.17 16.67 -1.82
N ARG A 19 -1.20 17.41 -2.19
CA ARG A 19 -2.26 17.89 -1.28
C ARG A 19 -3.61 17.76 -1.97
N LEU A 20 -4.64 17.47 -1.20
CA LEU A 20 -6.02 17.46 -1.68
C LEU A 20 -6.93 17.97 -0.55
N PRO A 21 -7.83 18.95 -0.80
CA PRO A 21 -8.74 19.46 0.23
C PRO A 21 -9.56 18.34 0.87
N GLY A 22 -9.73 18.41 2.19
CA GLY A 22 -10.50 17.42 2.97
C GLY A 22 -9.71 16.21 3.47
N TYR A 23 -8.40 16.12 3.16
CA TYR A 23 -7.52 15.03 3.60
C TYR A 23 -6.30 15.56 4.33
N THR A 24 -5.81 14.82 5.32
CA THR A 24 -4.60 15.16 6.08
C THR A 24 -3.39 14.47 5.45
N THR A 25 -2.26 15.17 5.37
CA THR A 25 -1.00 14.58 4.89
C THR A 25 -0.32 13.75 5.96
N LEU A 26 0.59 12.88 5.53
CA LEU A 26 1.45 12.14 6.45
C LEU A 26 2.33 13.07 7.29
N ALA A 27 2.86 14.14 6.69
CA ALA A 27 3.68 15.12 7.39
C ALA A 27 2.90 15.84 8.52
N GLU A 28 1.65 16.24 8.28
CA GLU A 28 0.78 16.83 9.31
C GLU A 28 0.44 15.87 10.46
N CYS A 29 0.54 14.56 10.22
CA CYS A 29 0.42 13.53 11.26
C CYS A 29 1.78 13.11 11.86
N GLY A 30 2.87 13.76 11.48
CA GLY A 30 4.21 13.52 12.03
C GLY A 30 4.97 12.37 11.37
N PHE A 31 4.60 12.01 10.13
CA PHE A 31 5.22 10.97 9.31
C PHE A 31 5.87 11.57 8.05
N ASP A 32 6.97 12.29 8.21
CA ASP A 32 7.73 12.89 7.10
C ASP A 32 9.08 12.21 6.82
N GLY A 33 9.17 10.90 7.06
CA GLY A 33 10.37 10.12 6.77
C GLY A 33 10.64 9.94 5.28
N ASP A 34 11.76 9.30 4.95
CA ASP A 34 12.18 9.00 3.57
C ASP A 34 11.47 7.75 3.02
N TYR A 35 10.15 7.81 3.06
CA TYR A 35 9.23 6.83 2.50
C TYR A 35 8.03 7.53 1.87
N VAL A 36 7.28 6.85 1.00
CA VAL A 36 5.97 7.33 0.55
C VAL A 36 4.92 7.03 1.61
N SER A 37 5.02 5.86 2.25
CA SER A 37 4.15 5.45 3.36
C SER A 37 4.96 4.70 4.42
N PRO A 38 4.79 4.97 5.73
CA PRO A 38 5.49 4.26 6.78
C PRO A 38 5.42 2.73 6.71
N ILE A 39 4.41 2.11 6.09
CA ILE A 39 4.41 0.63 5.90
C ILE A 39 5.67 0.14 5.17
N GLN A 40 6.30 1.00 4.37
CA GLN A 40 7.53 0.73 3.64
C GLN A 40 8.77 0.62 4.53
N LEU A 41 8.68 1.00 5.82
CA LEU A 41 9.73 0.70 6.80
C LEU A 41 9.95 -0.81 6.94
N SER A 42 8.88 -1.62 6.81
CA SER A 42 8.97 -3.09 6.82
C SER A 42 8.81 -3.71 5.45
N SER A 43 8.11 -3.05 4.52
CA SER A 43 7.77 -3.56 3.18
C SER A 43 8.11 -2.58 2.06
N GLY A 44 9.35 -2.11 2.05
CA GLY A 44 9.87 -1.10 1.10
C GLY A 44 10.80 -1.66 0.03
N ALA A 45 10.77 -2.97 -0.27
CA ALA A 45 11.69 -3.58 -1.21
C ALA A 45 11.51 -3.02 -2.64
N LEU A 46 12.52 -2.33 -3.18
CA LEU A 46 12.47 -1.77 -4.54
C LEU A 46 12.46 -2.85 -5.65
N ARG A 47 12.63 -4.12 -5.25
CA ARG A 47 12.52 -5.32 -6.07
C ARG A 47 11.62 -6.31 -5.35
N GLY A 48 11.22 -7.38 -6.05
CA GLY A 48 10.24 -8.34 -5.52
C GLY A 48 8.78 -7.92 -5.74
N PRO A 49 7.81 -8.72 -5.30
CA PRO A 49 6.38 -8.49 -5.51
C PRO A 49 5.92 -7.15 -4.92
N MET A 50 4.96 -6.50 -5.59
CA MET A 50 4.37 -5.24 -5.16
C MET A 50 2.88 -5.45 -4.87
N LEU A 51 2.43 -5.02 -3.69
CA LEU A 51 1.03 -4.98 -3.31
C LEU A 51 0.56 -3.52 -3.28
N ILE A 52 -0.60 -3.24 -3.90
CA ILE A 52 -1.28 -1.95 -3.80
C ILE A 52 -2.60 -2.15 -3.06
N SER A 53 -2.82 -1.37 -2.00
CA SER A 53 -4.03 -1.44 -1.18
C SER A 53 -4.54 -0.05 -0.80
N LYS A 54 -5.83 0.10 -0.46
CA LYS A 54 -6.40 1.36 0.04
C LYS A 54 -6.20 1.58 1.54
N ASP A 55 -6.16 0.51 2.32
CA ASP A 55 -6.32 0.62 3.77
C ASP A 55 -4.98 0.57 4.49
N TRP A 56 -4.38 1.74 4.67
CA TRP A 56 -3.34 1.88 5.68
C TRP A 56 -3.97 2.44 6.97
N LEU A 57 -4.33 3.73 7.07
CA LEU A 57 -4.98 4.33 8.26
C LEU A 57 -5.81 5.59 7.94
N ASP A 58 -6.69 6.00 8.84
CA ASP A 58 -7.27 7.34 8.89
C ASP A 58 -6.44 8.28 9.78
N ALA A 59 -6.66 9.59 9.67
CA ALA A 59 -5.86 10.59 10.40
C ALA A 59 -5.94 10.42 11.93
N PRO A 60 -7.12 10.15 12.55
CA PRO A 60 -7.20 9.85 13.97
C PRO A 60 -6.38 8.63 14.40
N SER A 61 -6.50 7.49 13.70
CA SER A 61 -5.75 6.29 14.08
C SER A 61 -4.25 6.46 13.89
N ALA A 62 -3.84 7.18 12.84
CA ALA A 62 -2.43 7.47 12.58
C ALA A 62 -1.80 8.28 13.73
N ARG A 63 -2.51 9.31 14.24
CA ARG A 63 -2.06 10.08 15.41
C ARG A 63 -2.04 9.24 16.67
N ALA A 64 -3.10 8.48 16.92
CA ALA A 64 -3.22 7.65 18.13
C ALA A 64 -2.13 6.57 18.23
N ASN A 65 -1.65 6.07 17.09
CA ASN A 65 -0.65 4.98 17.04
C ASN A 65 0.71 5.44 16.51
N ARG A 66 1.01 6.75 16.61
CA ARG A 66 2.21 7.34 15.99
C ARG A 66 3.49 6.61 16.38
N GLN A 67 3.68 6.32 17.67
CA GLN A 67 4.89 5.65 18.15
C GLN A 67 5.13 4.30 17.46
N ALA A 68 4.12 3.44 17.40
CA ALA A 68 4.22 2.14 16.75
C ALA A 68 4.49 2.29 15.24
N LEU A 69 3.75 3.17 14.58
CA LEU A 69 3.88 3.40 13.14
C LEU A 69 5.23 4.00 12.75
N SER A 70 5.78 4.91 13.55
CA SER A 70 7.10 5.49 13.33
C SER A 70 8.23 4.49 13.56
N SER A 71 8.01 3.46 14.39
CA SER A 71 9.01 2.44 14.69
C SER A 71 9.04 1.32 13.65
N ILE A 72 7.88 0.72 13.34
CA ILE A 72 7.81 -0.49 12.50
C ILE A 72 6.97 -0.32 11.22
N GLY A 73 6.29 0.82 11.05
CA GLY A 73 5.54 1.13 9.83
C GLY A 73 4.10 0.62 9.75
N TYR A 74 3.71 -0.29 10.63
CA TYR A 74 2.37 -0.90 10.63
C TYR A 74 1.90 -1.27 12.05
N LEU A 75 0.65 -1.68 12.17
CA LEU A 75 0.06 -2.17 13.43
C LEU A 75 -0.14 -3.70 13.35
N PRO A 76 0.69 -4.52 14.02
CA PRO A 76 0.67 -5.98 13.88
C PRO A 76 -0.70 -6.60 14.18
N GLU A 77 -1.41 -6.07 15.17
CA GLU A 77 -2.71 -6.61 15.60
C GLU A 77 -3.86 -6.32 14.63
N MET A 78 -3.67 -5.41 13.66
CA MET A 78 -4.71 -5.12 12.68
C MET A 78 -4.99 -6.36 11.81
N PRO A 79 -6.26 -6.72 11.55
CA PRO A 79 -6.61 -7.85 10.68
C PRO A 79 -5.89 -7.81 9.33
N PHE A 80 -5.70 -6.61 8.77
CA PHE A 80 -4.92 -6.40 7.55
C PHE A 80 -3.53 -7.03 7.64
N ASN A 81 -2.78 -6.70 8.69
CA ASN A 81 -1.39 -7.12 8.84
C ASN A 81 -1.28 -8.59 9.21
N ARG A 82 -2.16 -9.11 10.07
CA ARG A 82 -2.19 -10.54 10.41
C ARG A 82 -2.45 -11.43 9.19
N VAL A 83 -3.39 -11.04 8.33
CA VAL A 83 -3.69 -11.78 7.09
C VAL A 83 -2.54 -11.66 6.10
N LEU A 84 -1.95 -10.47 5.97
CA LEU A 84 -0.80 -10.26 5.11
C LEU A 84 0.41 -11.09 5.57
N ASP A 85 0.73 -11.09 6.86
CA ASP A 85 1.86 -11.86 7.41
C ASP A 85 1.67 -13.36 7.14
N ARG A 86 0.45 -13.85 7.34
CA ARG A 86 0.10 -15.24 6.99
C ARG A 86 0.21 -15.52 5.49
N ALA A 87 -0.20 -14.59 4.63
CA ALA A 87 -0.08 -14.73 3.17
C ALA A 87 1.39 -14.79 2.73
N LEU A 88 2.24 -13.97 3.34
CA LEU A 88 3.68 -13.95 3.06
C LEU A 88 4.34 -15.27 3.49
N GLU A 89 3.99 -15.79 4.67
CA GLU A 89 4.44 -17.10 5.13
C GLU A 89 4.07 -18.21 4.13
N ILE A 90 2.80 -18.27 3.71
CA ILE A 90 2.32 -19.23 2.70
C ILE A 90 3.12 -19.06 1.39
N ALA A 91 3.41 -17.83 0.98
CA ALA A 91 4.16 -17.54 -0.25
C ALA A 91 5.69 -17.78 -0.12
N GLY A 92 6.22 -18.08 1.07
CA GLY A 92 7.67 -18.17 1.29
C GLY A 92 8.37 -16.80 1.20
N LEU A 93 7.65 -15.71 1.51
CA LEU A 93 8.12 -14.33 1.47
C LEU A 93 8.24 -13.76 2.88
N THR A 94 8.99 -12.67 2.99
CA THR A 94 9.04 -11.85 4.20
C THR A 94 8.56 -10.43 3.85
N ARG A 95 8.23 -9.63 4.87
CA ARG A 95 7.91 -8.21 4.63
C ARG A 95 9.05 -7.50 3.90
N ALA A 96 10.31 -7.80 4.24
CA ALA A 96 11.49 -7.20 3.65
C ALA A 96 11.72 -7.60 2.18
N SER A 97 11.04 -8.62 1.66
CA SER A 97 11.14 -9.06 0.26
C SER A 97 10.02 -8.51 -0.64
N ILE A 98 9.10 -7.72 -0.09
CA ILE A 98 7.97 -7.14 -0.83
C ILE A 98 7.92 -5.63 -0.73
N TYR A 99 7.12 -5.04 -1.62
CA TYR A 99 6.77 -3.63 -1.59
C TYR A 99 5.28 -3.45 -1.33
N ILE A 100 4.91 -2.55 -0.43
CA ILE A 100 3.51 -2.16 -0.23
C ILE A 100 3.37 -0.67 -0.50
N ALA A 101 2.45 -0.33 -1.39
CA ALA A 101 2.05 1.06 -1.66
C ALA A 101 0.58 1.27 -1.33
N PRO A 102 0.20 2.39 -0.70
CA PRO A 102 -1.19 2.77 -0.60
C PRO A 102 -1.67 3.29 -1.96
N VAL A 103 -2.88 2.96 -2.41
CA VAL A 103 -3.46 3.56 -3.63
C VAL A 103 -3.78 5.05 -3.45
N PHE A 104 -3.83 5.51 -2.20
CA PHE A 104 -4.09 6.89 -1.81
C PHE A 104 -3.16 7.31 -0.68
N CYS A 105 -2.34 8.34 -0.89
CA CYS A 105 -1.22 8.72 -0.02
C CYS A 105 -1.56 9.78 1.04
N LEU A 106 -2.83 10.17 1.15
CA LEU A 106 -3.31 11.06 2.21
C LEU A 106 -4.20 10.28 3.19
N LEU A 107 -4.36 10.82 4.38
CA LEU A 107 -5.15 10.23 5.45
C LEU A 107 -6.59 10.75 5.37
N PRO A 108 -7.59 9.86 5.23
CA PRO A 108 -9.00 10.25 5.32
C PRO A 108 -9.35 10.70 6.74
N PRO A 109 -10.44 11.48 6.91
CA PRO A 109 -10.83 12.00 8.22
C PRO A 109 -11.35 10.93 9.19
N ARG A 110 -11.76 9.76 8.69
CA ARG A 110 -12.30 8.65 9.49
C ARG A 110 -12.07 7.29 8.84
N ARG A 111 -12.10 6.21 9.64
CA ARG A 111 -12.02 4.83 9.15
C ARG A 111 -13.18 4.50 8.21
N SER A 112 -12.94 3.57 7.30
CA SER A 112 -13.91 3.12 6.29
C SER A 112 -14.49 4.27 5.45
N PHE A 113 -13.73 5.34 5.27
CA PHE A 113 -14.14 6.47 4.43
C PHE A 113 -14.33 6.00 2.99
N ALA A 114 -15.48 6.37 2.42
CA ALA A 114 -15.79 6.10 1.02
C ALA A 114 -14.95 7.04 0.14
N LEU A 115 -13.73 6.62 -0.17
CA LEU A 115 -12.80 7.38 -1.00
C LEU A 115 -13.35 7.51 -2.44
N PRO A 116 -13.62 8.75 -2.92
CA PRO A 116 -14.03 8.96 -4.30
C PRO A 116 -12.96 8.47 -5.27
N LEU A 117 -13.38 7.89 -6.40
CA LEU A 117 -12.43 7.39 -7.40
C LEU A 117 -11.55 8.51 -7.94
N SER A 118 -12.09 9.72 -8.15
CA SER A 118 -11.31 10.88 -8.61
C SER A 118 -10.17 11.25 -7.66
N ALA A 119 -10.43 11.23 -6.35
CA ALA A 119 -9.41 11.50 -5.32
C ALA A 119 -8.34 10.39 -5.29
N ALA A 120 -8.77 9.13 -5.34
CA ALA A 120 -7.86 7.99 -5.38
C ALA A 120 -6.97 8.02 -6.63
N LYS A 121 -7.55 8.30 -7.80
CA LYS A 121 -6.85 8.44 -9.08
C LYS A 121 -5.82 9.57 -9.03
N ALA A 122 -6.23 10.76 -8.56
CA ALA A 122 -5.34 11.91 -8.43
C ALA A 122 -4.13 11.61 -7.55
N SER A 123 -4.32 10.95 -6.40
CA SER A 123 -3.21 10.55 -5.54
C SER A 123 -2.31 9.49 -6.17
N PHE A 124 -2.91 8.50 -6.83
CA PHE A 124 -2.17 7.44 -7.48
C PHE A 124 -1.28 8.01 -8.59
N GLU A 125 -1.84 8.82 -9.49
CA GLU A 125 -1.11 9.45 -10.60
C GLU A 125 -0.02 10.39 -10.10
N ALA A 126 -0.30 11.16 -9.03
CA ALA A 126 0.67 12.09 -8.49
C ALA A 126 1.87 11.40 -7.82
N VAL A 127 1.69 10.21 -7.23
CA VAL A 127 2.68 9.59 -6.33
C VAL A 127 2.98 8.13 -6.73
N VAL A 128 1.98 7.26 -6.58
CA VAL A 128 2.15 5.79 -6.60
C VAL A 128 2.51 5.25 -7.98
N ALA A 129 2.09 5.93 -9.05
CA ALA A 129 2.49 5.56 -10.41
C ALA A 129 4.02 5.53 -10.58
N HIS A 130 4.73 6.42 -9.87
CA HIS A 130 6.19 6.48 -9.84
C HIS A 130 6.82 5.37 -8.96
N GLU A 131 6.02 4.74 -8.10
CA GLU A 131 6.45 3.60 -7.28
C GLU A 131 6.36 2.26 -8.01
N ILE A 132 5.68 2.18 -9.16
CA ILE A 132 5.51 0.91 -9.89
C ILE A 132 6.85 0.34 -10.33
N MET A 133 7.77 1.18 -10.80
CA MET A 133 9.15 0.81 -11.14
C MET A 133 9.23 -0.41 -12.09
N GLY A 134 8.31 -0.47 -13.07
CA GLY A 134 8.25 -1.56 -14.07
C GLY A 134 7.64 -2.87 -13.57
N ARG A 135 7.04 -2.90 -12.37
CA ARG A 135 6.39 -4.09 -11.80
C ARG A 135 4.95 -4.24 -12.28
N VAL A 136 4.45 -5.48 -12.35
CA VAL A 136 3.02 -5.77 -12.36
C VAL A 136 2.56 -5.88 -10.89
N PRO A 137 1.80 -4.89 -10.36
CA PRO A 137 1.35 -4.94 -8.98
C PRO A 137 0.22 -5.96 -8.77
N VAL A 138 0.11 -6.44 -7.54
CA VAL A 138 -1.07 -7.14 -7.03
C VAL A 138 -1.99 -6.10 -6.39
N ALA A 139 -3.19 -5.94 -6.94
CA ALA A 139 -4.23 -5.06 -6.44
C ALA A 139 -5.02 -5.75 -5.33
N ALA A 140 -4.73 -5.40 -4.07
CA ALA A 140 -5.40 -5.95 -2.90
C ALA A 140 -6.73 -5.21 -2.65
N GLY A 141 -7.82 -5.77 -3.15
CA GLY A 141 -9.17 -5.25 -2.97
C GLY A 141 -9.69 -4.38 -4.10
N GLN A 142 -11.01 -4.20 -4.11
CA GLN A 142 -11.75 -3.55 -5.20
C GLN A 142 -11.36 -2.08 -5.40
N ASP A 143 -11.03 -1.35 -4.34
CA ASP A 143 -10.63 0.06 -4.46
C ASP A 143 -9.29 0.21 -5.19
N ALA A 144 -8.29 -0.62 -4.86
CA ALA A 144 -7.01 -0.63 -5.54
C ALA A 144 -7.18 -1.03 -7.02
N ALA A 145 -7.90 -2.13 -7.27
CA ALA A 145 -8.15 -2.62 -8.62
C ALA A 145 -8.91 -1.60 -9.48
N ARG A 146 -9.92 -0.94 -8.92
CA ARG A 146 -10.70 0.10 -9.61
C ARG A 146 -9.82 1.28 -10.05
N VAL A 147 -8.89 1.73 -9.21
CA VAL A 147 -7.96 2.81 -9.56
C VAL A 147 -6.98 2.35 -10.64
N LEU A 148 -6.39 1.16 -10.49
CA LEU A 148 -5.42 0.65 -11.47
C LEU A 148 -6.07 0.46 -12.85
N ARG A 149 -7.30 -0.06 -12.92
CA ARG A 149 -8.09 -0.11 -14.16
C ARG A 149 -8.34 1.29 -14.75
N ALA A 150 -8.75 2.25 -13.91
CA ALA A 150 -9.00 3.62 -14.36
C ALA A 150 -7.74 4.35 -14.86
N CYS A 151 -6.56 3.91 -14.44
CA CYS A 151 -5.26 4.42 -14.88
C CYS A 151 -4.60 3.58 -15.98
N GLY A 152 -5.25 2.52 -16.48
CA GLY A 152 -4.70 1.65 -17.52
C GLY A 152 -3.47 0.85 -17.08
N VAL A 153 -3.32 0.56 -15.79
CA VAL A 153 -2.18 -0.18 -15.24
C VAL A 153 -2.48 -1.66 -15.25
N ALA A 154 -1.63 -2.46 -15.90
CA ALA A 154 -1.70 -3.92 -15.82
C ALA A 154 -1.45 -4.41 -14.38
N HIS A 155 -2.30 -5.31 -13.88
CA HIS A 155 -2.22 -5.80 -12.50
C HIS A 155 -2.89 -7.16 -12.34
N VAL A 156 -2.59 -7.82 -11.23
CA VAL A 156 -3.30 -9.02 -10.75
C VAL A 156 -4.24 -8.63 -9.62
N GLU A 157 -5.51 -8.98 -9.70
CA GLU A 157 -6.48 -8.68 -8.64
C GLU A 157 -6.47 -9.76 -7.55
N THR A 158 -6.61 -9.35 -6.30
CA THR A 158 -6.86 -10.25 -5.17
C THR A 158 -7.79 -9.61 -4.14
N ILE A 159 -8.17 -10.39 -3.14
CA ILE A 159 -9.03 -9.93 -2.05
C ILE A 159 -8.31 -8.91 -1.15
N HIS A 160 -9.08 -8.00 -0.57
CA HIS A 160 -8.53 -7.11 0.46
C HIS A 160 -8.21 -7.91 1.74
N PRO A 161 -7.05 -7.70 2.41
CA PRO A 161 -6.70 -8.43 3.63
C PRO A 161 -7.74 -8.31 4.76
N SER A 162 -8.45 -7.18 4.82
CA SER A 162 -9.53 -6.94 5.78
C SER A 162 -10.95 -7.29 5.27
N ALA A 163 -11.10 -7.93 4.11
CA ALA A 163 -12.41 -8.21 3.52
C ALA A 163 -13.30 -9.07 4.44
N ARG A 164 -14.54 -8.66 4.67
CA ARG A 164 -15.49 -9.41 5.53
C ARG A 164 -16.03 -10.65 4.81
N GLY A 165 -16.61 -11.58 5.56
CA GLY A 165 -17.25 -12.79 5.00
C GLY A 165 -16.29 -13.95 4.70
N HIS A 166 -15.00 -13.79 4.98
CA HIS A 166 -13.98 -14.83 4.78
C HIS A 166 -13.14 -15.02 6.03
N THR A 167 -12.61 -16.23 6.22
CA THR A 167 -11.66 -16.53 7.29
C THR A 167 -10.31 -15.83 7.04
N PHE A 168 -9.49 -15.71 8.09
CA PHE A 168 -8.13 -15.20 7.95
C PHE A 168 -7.32 -16.05 6.98
N GLU A 169 -7.39 -17.37 7.12
CA GLU A 169 -6.64 -18.32 6.30
C GLU A 169 -7.05 -18.24 4.82
N HIS A 170 -8.35 -18.20 4.53
CA HIS A 170 -8.80 -18.14 3.14
C HIS A 170 -8.35 -16.85 2.43
N ARG A 171 -8.41 -15.70 3.11
CA ARG A 171 -7.86 -14.44 2.56
C ARG A 171 -6.36 -14.54 2.33
N ALA A 172 -5.62 -15.12 3.28
CA ALA A 172 -4.19 -15.28 3.16
C ALA A 172 -3.81 -16.17 1.96
N GLN A 173 -4.53 -17.27 1.73
CA GLN A 173 -4.32 -18.16 0.57
C GLN A 173 -4.54 -17.43 -0.77
N LEU A 174 -5.62 -16.65 -0.90
CA LEU A 174 -5.90 -15.88 -2.12
C LEU A 174 -4.82 -14.81 -2.40
N ILE A 175 -4.33 -14.15 -1.36
CA ILE A 175 -3.25 -13.16 -1.49
C ILE A 175 -1.93 -13.86 -1.85
N ALA A 176 -1.62 -14.98 -1.20
CA ALA A 176 -0.41 -15.76 -1.48
C ALA A 176 -0.38 -16.28 -2.92
N ALA A 177 -1.51 -16.78 -3.44
CA ALA A 177 -1.63 -17.22 -4.83
C ALA A 177 -1.35 -16.08 -5.83
N ALA A 178 -1.90 -14.88 -5.58
CA ALA A 178 -1.64 -13.72 -6.41
C ALA A 178 -0.17 -13.27 -6.36
N LEU A 179 0.46 -13.32 -5.18
CA LEU A 179 1.88 -13.01 -5.02
C LEU A 179 2.79 -13.99 -5.78
N ARG A 180 2.51 -15.30 -5.72
CA ARG A 180 3.25 -16.31 -6.49
C ARG A 180 3.09 -16.10 -8.00
N GLY A 181 1.86 -15.84 -8.45
CA GLY A 181 1.57 -15.61 -9.88
C GLY A 181 2.38 -14.46 -10.48
N VAL A 182 2.65 -13.38 -9.73
CA VAL A 182 3.50 -12.27 -10.21
C VAL A 182 5.00 -12.55 -10.08
N GLN A 183 5.41 -13.53 -9.27
CA GLN A 183 6.82 -13.96 -9.19
C GLN A 183 7.21 -14.81 -10.39
N GLU A 184 6.31 -15.68 -10.85
CA GLU A 184 6.53 -16.58 -11.98
C GLU A 184 6.59 -15.85 -13.34
N GLN A 185 6.12 -14.60 -13.39
CA GLN A 185 6.13 -13.76 -14.60
C GLN A 185 7.43 -12.95 -14.77
N ARG A 186 8.42 -13.10 -13.88
CA ARG A 186 9.69 -12.36 -13.87
C ARG A 186 10.86 -13.25 -14.25
#